data_AF-A0A2V6B1X3-F1
#
_entry.id   AF-A0A2V6B1X3-F1
#
_cell.length_a   1.000
_cell.length_b   1.000
_cell.length_c   1.000
_cell.angle_alpha   90.00
_cell.angle_beta   90.00
_cell.angle_gamma   90.00
#
_symmetry.space_group_name_H-M   'P 1'
#
loop_
_entity.id
_entity.type
_entity.pdbx_description
1 polymer ?
#
loop_
_entity_poly.entity_id
_entity_poly.type
_entity_poly.pdbx_seq_one_letter_code
_entity_poly.pdbx_strand_id
1 'polypeptide(L)'
;MFSAIAQAVFAKTMNAHLRPEDRLSILHTEDQFRRWQSLDDERLCILCERKFNGRQVEVRRFANGKHELHCPTEGCDSGPHQWVYPGTPLVSDIVDPDWWHALGKEPRTLSGLSSRPRFQRQEHV
;
A
#
# COMPACT_ATOMS: atom_id res chain seq x y z
N MET A 1 4.67 -29.78 26.89
CA MET A 1 5.53 -28.97 26.01
C MET A 1 4.76 -27.72 25.63
N PHE A 2 5.00 -26.60 26.31
CA PHE A 2 4.34 -25.33 26.04
C PHE A 2 5.38 -24.40 25.38
N SER A 3 5.23 -24.04 24.09
CA SER A 3 5.92 -22.87 23.52
C SER A 3 5.41 -22.50 22.11
N ALA A 4 4.75 -21.33 22.04
CA ALA A 4 4.68 -20.34 20.96
C ALA A 4 3.57 -19.34 21.37
N ILE A 5 3.83 -18.41 22.29
CA ILE A 5 4.25 -17.01 22.00
C ILE A 5 3.16 -16.26 21.23
N ALA A 6 2.63 -15.10 21.63
CA ALA A 6 2.74 -14.29 22.84
C ALA A 6 1.73 -13.13 22.67
N GLN A 7 1.10 -12.73 23.78
CA GLN A 7 0.61 -11.36 24.01
C GLN A 7 -0.40 -10.77 23.01
N ALA A 8 -1.66 -11.22 23.12
CA ALA A 8 -2.78 -10.30 22.88
C ALA A 8 -2.92 -9.34 24.09
N VAL A 9 -1.92 -8.47 24.27
CA VAL A 9 -2.04 -7.36 25.20
C VAL A 9 -2.80 -6.29 24.44
N PHE A 10 -4.05 -6.02 24.86
CA PHE A 10 -4.96 -5.03 24.30
C PHE A 10 -4.21 -3.77 23.82
N ALA A 11 -4.00 -3.65 22.52
CA ALA A 11 -3.50 -2.43 21.91
C ALA A 11 -4.62 -1.40 21.98
N LYS A 12 -4.45 -0.36 22.81
CA LYS A 12 -5.42 0.73 22.87
C LYS A 12 -5.11 1.69 21.73
N THR A 13 -6.03 1.81 20.79
CA THR A 13 -6.00 2.85 19.75
C THR A 13 -6.20 4.21 20.41
N MET A 14 -5.22 5.11 20.30
CA MET A 14 -5.25 6.44 20.94
C MET A 14 -5.33 7.57 19.90
N ASN A 15 -6.09 7.36 18.83
CA ASN A 15 -6.10 8.33 17.73
C ASN A 15 -6.73 9.69 18.11
N ALA A 16 -7.53 9.76 19.19
CA ALA A 16 -8.33 10.92 19.55
C ALA A 16 -7.73 11.85 20.64
N HIS A 17 -6.52 11.62 21.15
CA HIS A 17 -6.04 12.41 22.32
C HIS A 17 -4.53 12.71 22.39
N LEU A 18 -3.78 12.54 21.30
CA LEU A 18 -2.38 12.96 21.27
C LEU A 18 -2.29 14.45 20.96
N ARG A 19 -1.46 15.19 21.70
CA ARG A 19 -1.12 16.56 21.33
C ARG A 19 -0.41 16.54 19.97
N PRO A 20 -0.58 17.56 19.11
CA PRO A 20 0.04 17.60 17.79
C PRO A 20 1.55 17.36 17.80
N GLU A 21 2.26 17.95 18.76
CA GLU A 21 3.71 17.82 18.94
C GLU A 21 4.14 16.40 19.31
N ASP A 22 3.40 15.73 20.20
CA ASP A 22 3.67 14.35 20.61
C ASP A 22 3.41 13.41 19.42
N ARG A 23 2.34 13.67 18.68
CA ARG A 23 1.97 12.90 17.50
C ARG A 23 3.03 13.00 16.41
N LEU A 24 3.52 14.19 16.09
CA LEU A 24 4.58 14.37 15.11
C LEU A 24 5.88 13.68 15.57
N SER A 25 6.19 13.74 16.86
CA SER A 25 7.34 13.06 17.45
C SER A 25 7.25 11.53 17.33
N ILE A 26 6.06 10.96 17.54
CA ILE A 26 5.80 9.53 17.33
C ILE A 26 5.94 9.17 15.85
N LEU A 27 5.34 9.94 14.94
CA LEU A 27 5.47 9.70 13.49
C LEU A 27 6.94 9.70 13.05
N HIS A 28 7.73 10.65 13.55
CA HIS A 28 9.17 10.71 13.30
C HIS A 28 9.95 9.48 13.81
N THR A 29 9.55 8.95 14.96
CA THR A 29 10.27 7.86 15.63
C THR A 29 9.93 6.50 15.00
N GLU A 30 8.65 6.29 14.68
CA GLU A 30 8.14 4.98 14.26
C GLU A 30 8.10 4.80 12.73
N ASP A 31 8.08 5.88 11.93
CA ASP A 31 8.26 5.78 10.47
C ASP A 31 9.74 5.93 10.10
N GLN A 32 10.45 4.81 10.09
CA GLN A 32 11.86 4.75 9.70
C GLN A 32 12.10 4.86 8.19
N PHE A 33 11.06 4.82 7.36
CA PHE A 33 11.21 4.75 5.90
C PHE A 33 11.13 6.14 5.26
N ARG A 34 10.26 7.00 5.79
CA ARG A 34 10.01 8.35 5.27
C ARG A 34 9.82 9.33 6.43
N ARG A 35 10.35 10.54 6.27
CA ARG A 35 10.24 11.58 7.29
C ARG A 35 8.92 12.34 7.14
N TRP A 36 8.20 12.51 8.25
CA TRP A 36 7.03 13.39 8.37
C TRP A 36 7.49 14.80 8.75
N GLN A 37 7.49 15.78 7.86
CA GLN A 37 7.90 17.15 8.19
C GLN A 37 6.82 17.88 9.01
N SER A 38 5.57 17.55 8.76
CA SER A 38 4.41 18.09 9.45
C SER A 38 3.32 17.03 9.61
N LEU A 39 2.29 17.33 10.40
CA LEU A 39 1.09 16.48 10.46
C LEU A 39 0.21 16.58 9.22
N ASP A 40 0.45 17.57 8.36
CA ASP A 40 -0.30 17.82 7.13
C ASP A 40 0.37 17.15 5.92
N ASP A 41 1.58 16.61 6.09
CA ASP A 41 2.22 15.74 5.11
C ASP A 41 1.28 14.57 4.78
N GLU A 42 1.21 14.21 3.50
CA GLU A 42 0.35 13.14 3.03
C GLU A 42 1.13 11.87 2.68
N ARG A 43 0.45 10.73 2.79
CA ARG A 43 0.88 9.42 2.32
C ARG A 43 -0.26 8.72 1.61
N LEU A 44 0.10 7.79 0.72
CA LEU A 44 -0.79 6.86 0.06
C LEU A 44 -0.53 5.46 0.60
N CYS A 45 -1.56 4.78 1.10
CA CYS A 45 -1.47 3.36 1.42
C CYS A 45 -1.49 2.54 0.12
N ILE A 46 -0.50 1.69 -0.13
CA ILE A 46 -0.51 0.85 -1.35
C ILE A 46 -1.47 -0.34 -1.26
N LEU A 47 -2.00 -0.67 -0.07
CA LEU A 47 -2.95 -1.78 0.09
C LEU A 47 -4.40 -1.37 -0.16
N CYS A 48 -4.82 -0.23 0.40
CA CYS A 48 -6.19 0.27 0.25
C CYS A 48 -6.31 1.51 -0.64
N GLU A 49 -5.20 1.97 -1.21
CA GLU A 49 -5.11 3.11 -2.16
C GLU A 49 -5.63 4.44 -1.61
N ARG A 50 -5.87 4.52 -0.30
CA ARG A 50 -6.36 5.74 0.35
C ARG A 50 -5.21 6.68 0.66
N LYS A 51 -5.41 7.97 0.33
CA LYS A 51 -4.57 9.08 0.82
C LYS A 51 -4.98 9.49 2.22
N PHE A 52 -4.00 9.78 3.06
CA PHE A 52 -4.20 10.28 4.41
C PHE A 52 -3.03 11.14 4.84
N ASN A 53 -3.24 11.95 5.88
CA ASN A 53 -2.18 12.77 6.49
C ASN A 53 -1.78 12.27 7.88
N GLY A 54 -0.76 12.91 8.45
CA GLY A 54 -0.20 12.56 9.74
C GLY A 54 -1.22 12.64 10.87
N ARG A 55 -2.21 13.53 10.79
CA ARG A 55 -3.32 13.66 11.77
C ARG A 55 -4.26 12.47 11.78
N GLN A 56 -4.34 11.73 10.67
CA GLN A 56 -5.27 10.61 10.52
C GLN A 56 -4.64 9.27 10.94
N VAL A 57 -3.33 9.09 10.73
CA VAL A 57 -2.58 7.84 11.04
C VAL A 57 -3.03 7.19 12.34
N GLU A 58 -3.39 5.91 12.33
CA GLU A 58 -3.76 5.26 13.57
C GLU A 58 -2.50 5.00 14.42
N VAL A 59 -2.47 5.56 15.64
CA VAL A 59 -1.40 5.30 16.61
C VAL A 59 -1.91 4.35 17.67
N ARG A 60 -1.32 3.15 17.71
CA ARG A 60 -1.59 2.13 18.73
C ARG A 60 -0.46 2.12 19.74
N ARG A 61 -0.80 2.11 21.03
CA ARG A 61 0.19 2.03 22.12
C ARG A 61 0.11 0.66 22.78
N PHE A 62 1.27 0.03 22.92
CA PHE A 62 1.42 -1.25 23.61
C PHE A 62 1.78 -1.04 25.09
N ALA A 63 1.56 -2.06 25.92
CA ALA A 63 1.86 -1.99 27.34
C ALA A 63 3.35 -1.78 27.66
N ASN A 64 4.24 -2.16 26.74
CA ASN A 64 5.68 -1.89 26.84
C ASN A 64 6.06 -0.42 26.54
N GLY A 65 5.08 0.44 26.25
CA GLY A 65 5.29 1.85 25.94
C GLY A 65 5.66 2.13 24.48
N LYS A 66 5.82 1.10 23.64
CA LYS A 66 6.07 1.26 22.20
C LYS A 66 4.80 1.71 21.47
N HIS A 67 4.99 2.50 20.42
CA HIS A 67 3.93 2.89 19.50
C HIS A 67 4.05 2.11 18.20
N GLU A 68 2.93 1.85 17.55
CA GLU A 68 2.90 1.43 16.15
C GLU A 68 1.97 2.32 15.35
N LEU A 69 2.35 2.54 14.09
CA LEU A 69 1.61 3.32 13.13
C LEU A 69 0.85 2.38 12.20
N HIS A 70 -0.45 2.65 12.03
CA HIS A 70 -1.36 1.85 11.22
C HIS A 70 -2.17 2.75 10.28
N CYS A 71 -2.62 2.19 9.16
CA CYS A 71 -3.44 2.90 8.19
C CYS A 71 -4.76 3.33 8.84
N PRO A 72 -5.26 4.55 8.59
CA PRO A 72 -6.52 5.02 9.19
C PRO A 72 -7.77 4.39 8.57
N THR A 73 -7.63 3.41 7.69
CA THR A 73 -8.76 2.75 7.02
C THR A 73 -9.16 1.54 7.84
N GLU A 74 -10.44 1.46 8.20
CA GLU A 74 -10.99 0.32 8.90
C GLU A 74 -10.74 -0.97 8.11
N GLY A 75 -10.20 -1.99 8.79
CA GLY A 75 -9.85 -3.27 8.16
C GLY A 75 -8.56 -3.27 7.32
N CYS A 76 -7.80 -2.17 7.27
CA CYS A 76 -6.50 -2.14 6.60
C CYS A 76 -5.36 -2.23 7.61
N ASP A 77 -4.64 -3.35 7.62
CA ASP A 77 -3.49 -3.59 8.52
C ASP A 77 -2.17 -3.03 7.98
N SER A 78 -2.24 -2.01 7.11
CA SER A 78 -1.04 -1.45 6.49
C SER A 78 -0.24 -0.60 7.49
N GLY A 79 1.08 -0.76 7.50
CA GLY A 79 2.02 0.04 8.28
C GLY A 79 3.01 0.86 7.43
N PRO A 80 3.94 1.62 8.06
CA PRO A 80 4.80 2.60 7.38
C PRO A 80 5.53 2.10 6.13
N HIS A 81 5.98 0.85 6.14
CA HIS A 81 6.69 0.23 5.01
C HIS A 81 5.86 0.18 3.70
N GLN A 82 4.53 0.20 3.80
CA GLN A 82 3.57 0.15 2.69
C GLN A 82 3.00 1.52 2.32
N TRP A 83 3.54 2.61 2.88
CA TRP A 83 3.04 3.96 2.61
C TRP A 83 4.00 4.68 1.67
N VAL A 84 3.50 5.29 0.60
CA VAL A 84 4.33 6.04 -0.36
C VAL A 84 3.94 7.51 -0.38
N TYR A 85 4.77 8.36 -0.98
CA TYR A 85 4.35 9.73 -1.25
C TYR A 85 3.24 9.72 -2.31
N PRO A 86 2.19 10.55 -2.17
CA PRO A 86 1.20 10.70 -3.23
C PRO A 86 1.87 11.03 -4.56
N GLY A 87 1.41 10.39 -5.65
CA GLY A 87 2.00 10.56 -6.98
C GLY A 87 3.28 9.76 -7.22
N THR A 88 3.74 8.95 -6.25
CA THR A 88 4.72 7.90 -6.53
C THR A 88 4.04 6.87 -7.43
N PRO A 89 4.51 6.67 -8.67
CA PRO A 89 3.90 5.70 -9.56
C PRO A 89 4.09 4.30 -8.97
N LEU A 90 3.02 3.51 -8.90
CA LEU A 90 3.11 2.13 -8.44
C LEU A 90 3.59 1.26 -9.61
N VAL A 91 4.22 0.12 -9.33
CA VAL A 91 4.82 -0.74 -10.37
C VAL A 91 3.78 -1.15 -11.43
N SER A 92 2.50 -1.29 -11.06
CA SER A 92 1.38 -1.49 -12.00
C SER A 92 1.30 -0.40 -13.09
N ASP A 93 1.72 0.82 -12.76
CA ASP A 93 1.59 2.00 -13.61
C ASP A 93 2.84 2.25 -14.46
N ILE A 94 3.98 1.65 -14.07
CA ILE A 94 5.29 1.86 -14.71
C ILE A 94 5.65 0.70 -15.63
N VAL A 95 5.09 -0.48 -15.39
CA VAL A 95 5.51 -1.68 -16.09
C VAL A 95 4.93 -1.72 -17.49
N ASP A 96 5.81 -1.45 -18.46
CA ASP A 96 5.71 -1.96 -19.82
C ASP A 96 5.43 -3.48 -19.75
N PRO A 97 4.35 -4.00 -20.35
CA PRO A 97 3.99 -5.43 -20.36
C PRO A 97 5.13 -6.39 -20.78
N ASP A 98 6.21 -5.89 -21.38
CA ASP A 98 7.35 -6.67 -21.87
C ASP A 98 8.15 -7.44 -20.81
N TRP A 99 8.00 -7.13 -19.52
CA TRP A 99 8.64 -7.93 -18.46
C TRP A 99 8.15 -9.38 -18.45
N TRP A 100 6.90 -9.66 -18.87
CA TRP A 100 6.42 -11.04 -19.01
C TRP A 100 7.13 -11.78 -20.14
N HIS A 101 7.44 -11.08 -21.24
CA HIS A 101 8.22 -11.63 -22.35
C HIS A 101 9.69 -11.90 -21.94
N ALA A 102 10.27 -11.05 -21.10
CA ALA A 102 11.62 -11.25 -20.55
C ALA A 102 11.74 -12.46 -19.60
N LEU A 103 10.65 -12.86 -18.93
CA LEU A 103 10.60 -14.05 -18.08
C LEU A 103 10.41 -15.37 -18.85
N GLY A 104 10.39 -15.34 -20.19
CA GLY A 104 10.33 -16.53 -21.05
C GLY A 104 9.03 -17.32 -20.93
N LYS A 105 7.95 -16.70 -20.44
CA LYS A 105 6.63 -17.33 -20.32
C LYS A 105 5.79 -16.89 -21.51
N GLU A 106 5.92 -17.58 -22.65
CA GLU A 106 4.93 -17.39 -23.71
C GLU A 106 3.53 -17.74 -23.18
N PRO A 107 2.51 -16.90 -23.43
CA PRO A 107 1.14 -17.30 -23.24
C PRO A 107 0.90 -18.50 -24.14
N ARG A 108 0.54 -19.65 -23.57
CA ARG A 108 0.01 -20.76 -24.36
C ARG A 108 -1.25 -20.22 -25.02
N THR A 109 -1.13 -19.87 -26.29
CA THR A 109 -2.26 -19.54 -27.15
C THR A 109 -3.29 -20.66 -26.99
N LEU A 110 -4.44 -20.33 -26.42
CA LEU A 110 -5.65 -21.12 -26.58
C LEU A 110 -6.04 -21.01 -28.05
N SER A 111 -5.36 -21.79 -28.88
CA SER A 111 -5.74 -22.04 -30.26
C SER A 111 -7.00 -22.89 -30.23
N GLY A 112 -8.15 -22.23 -30.40
CA GLY A 112 -9.40 -22.93 -30.62
C GLY A 112 -10.57 -22.15 -30.09
N LEU A 113 -11.09 -21.23 -30.92
CA LEU A 113 -12.47 -21.27 -31.38
C LEU A 113 -12.77 -20.07 -32.31
N SER A 114 -13.29 -20.42 -33.48
CA SER A 114 -14.26 -19.63 -34.26
C SER A 114 -13.76 -18.56 -35.27
N SER A 115 -13.43 -19.04 -36.46
CA SER A 115 -14.06 -18.69 -37.75
C SER A 115 -14.63 -17.28 -38.02
N ARG A 116 -13.86 -16.48 -38.78
CA ARG A 116 -14.22 -15.61 -39.95
C ARG A 116 -15.07 -14.32 -39.74
N PRO A 117 -15.06 -13.32 -40.66
CA PRO A 117 -14.56 -13.35 -42.04
C PRO A 117 -13.55 -12.27 -42.48
N ARG A 118 -12.86 -12.60 -43.58
CA ARG A 118 -11.91 -11.81 -44.37
C ARG A 118 -12.66 -10.76 -45.19
N PHE A 119 -12.38 -9.47 -44.99
CA PHE A 119 -12.91 -8.36 -45.80
C PHE A 119 -12.05 -8.20 -47.06
N GLN A 120 -12.60 -8.51 -48.24
CA GLN A 120 -11.96 -8.23 -49.53
C GLN A 120 -12.10 -6.74 -49.85
N ARG A 121 -10.97 -6.04 -50.01
CA ARG A 121 -10.91 -4.72 -50.64
C ARG A 121 -10.84 -4.92 -52.16
N GLN A 122 -11.86 -4.48 -52.88
CA GLN A 122 -11.81 -4.31 -54.33
C GLN A 122 -11.00 -3.05 -54.65
N GLU A 123 -10.04 -3.18 -55.57
CA GLU A 123 -9.44 -2.03 -56.25
C GLU A 123 -9.95 -2.04 -57.70
N HIS A 124 -10.71 -0.99 -58.04
CA HIS A 124 -11.12 -0.65 -59.40
C HIS A 124 -10.07 0.30 -59.98
N VAL A 125 -9.52 -0.07 -61.15
CA VAL A 125 -9.29 0.70 -62.39
C VAL A 125 -8.19 0.02 -63.20
#